data_AF-J9F2E8-F1
#
_entry.id   AF-J9F2E8-F1
#
_cell.length_a   1.000
_cell.length_b   1.000
_cell.length_c   1.000
_cell.angle_alpha   90.00
_cell.angle_beta   90.00
_cell.angle_gamma   90.00
#
_symmetry.space_group_name_H-M   'P 1'
#
loop_
_entity.id
_entity.type
_entity.pdbx_description
1 polymer ?
#
loop_
_entity_poly.entity_id
_entity_poly.type
_entity_poly.pdbx_seq_one_letter_code
_entity_poly.pdbx_strand_id
1 'polypeptide(L)'
;MGRYRGKFGFDTFTNHKALLIRGFFADALFAMRYPPFTDKKFKYLKLLIERRRPLPSSFPGWLIRISFLVAGVIFGFVLQRHGISSINDGPP
;
A
#
# COMPACT_ATOMS: atom_id res chain seq x y z
N MET A 1 6.13 36.26 14.35
CA MET A 1 6.42 37.37 13.41
C MET A 1 7.45 36.91 12.39
N GLY A 2 7.34 37.34 11.13
CA GLY A 2 8.11 36.83 9.98
C GLY A 2 9.60 37.23 9.98
N ARG A 3 10.37 36.67 9.04
CA ARG A 3 11.80 36.94 8.86
C ARG A 3 12.07 37.30 7.40
N TYR A 4 12.91 38.32 7.16
CA TYR A 4 13.28 38.75 5.82
C TYR A 4 14.81 38.75 5.68
N ARG A 5 15.34 37.95 4.75
CA ARG A 5 16.70 37.98 4.17
C ARG A 5 16.96 36.65 3.46
N GLY A 6 17.66 36.71 2.34
CA GLY A 6 17.96 35.52 1.54
C GLY A 6 16.69 34.74 1.20
N LYS A 7 16.72 33.42 1.36
CA LYS A 7 15.58 32.53 1.07
C LYS A 7 14.31 32.90 1.87
N PHE A 8 14.46 33.33 3.13
CA PHE A 8 13.30 33.69 3.95
C PHE A 8 12.53 34.89 3.41
N GLY A 9 13.22 35.83 2.74
CA GLY A 9 12.56 36.93 2.05
C GLY A 9 11.68 36.44 0.90
N PHE A 10 12.20 35.53 0.08
CA PHE A 10 11.44 34.91 -1.01
C PHE A 10 10.24 34.12 -0.47
N ASP A 11 10.44 33.25 0.52
CA ASP A 11 9.35 32.46 1.12
C ASP A 11 8.26 33.36 1.76
N THR A 12 8.63 34.52 2.34
CA THR A 12 7.64 35.44 2.94
C THR A 12 6.81 36.22 1.93
N PHE A 13 7.35 36.52 0.74
CA PHE A 13 6.67 37.33 -0.29
C PHE A 13 6.14 36.51 -1.46
N THR A 14 6.27 35.18 -1.42
CA THR A 14 5.75 34.29 -2.45
C THR A 14 4.65 33.39 -1.91
N ASN A 15 3.74 32.98 -2.80
CA ASN A 15 2.73 31.99 -2.47
C ASN A 15 3.25 30.59 -2.84
N HIS A 16 3.40 29.72 -1.84
CA HIS A 16 3.68 28.31 -2.08
C HIS A 16 2.39 27.57 -2.46
N LYS A 17 2.01 27.67 -3.73
CA LYS A 17 0.84 26.96 -4.27
C LYS A 17 1.09 25.45 -4.23
N ALA A 18 0.35 24.74 -3.38
CA ALA A 18 0.36 23.28 -3.35
C ALA A 18 -0.37 22.73 -4.61
N LEU A 19 0.28 21.80 -5.32
CA LEU A 19 -0.28 21.12 -6.48
C LEU A 19 -0.24 19.61 -6.26
N LEU A 20 -1.36 18.94 -6.56
CA LEU A 20 -1.48 17.49 -6.55
C LEU A 20 -1.84 17.03 -7.96
N ILE A 21 -0.91 16.33 -8.62
CA ILE A 21 -1.13 15.70 -9.94
C ILE A 21 -1.41 14.22 -9.68
N ARG A 22 -2.53 13.70 -10.20
CA ARG A 22 -2.91 12.30 -9.99
C ARG A 22 -3.37 11.62 -11.27
N GLY A 23 -2.89 10.39 -11.48
CA GLY A 23 -3.34 9.50 -12.55
C GLY A 23 -4.53 8.62 -12.14
N PHE A 24 -5.15 7.94 -13.12
CA PHE A 24 -6.39 7.17 -12.96
C PHE A 24 -6.22 5.73 -12.44
N PHE A 25 -5.00 5.23 -12.33
CA PHE A 25 -4.72 3.82 -12.01
C PHE A 25 -5.27 3.36 -10.64
N ALA A 26 -5.55 4.28 -9.73
CA ALA A 26 -6.00 3.99 -8.37
C ALA A 26 -7.46 4.38 -8.11
N ASP A 27 -8.26 4.71 -9.13
CA ASP A 27 -9.64 5.18 -8.92
C ASP A 27 -10.53 4.16 -8.18
N ALA A 28 -10.32 2.87 -8.43
CA ALA A 28 -11.02 1.80 -7.71
C ALA A 28 -10.72 1.80 -6.20
N LEU A 29 -9.50 2.18 -5.78
CA LEU A 29 -9.14 2.31 -4.35
C LEU A 29 -9.85 3.52 -3.71
N PHE A 30 -10.14 4.55 -4.50
CA PHE A 30 -10.87 5.74 -4.04
C PHE A 30 -12.38 5.64 -4.24
N ALA A 31 -12.91 4.52 -4.72
CA ALA A 31 -14.34 4.27 -4.86
C ALA A 31 -15.12 4.45 -3.54
N MET A 32 -14.44 4.33 -2.40
CA MET A 32 -14.96 4.62 -1.05
C MET A 32 -15.44 6.08 -0.88
N ARG A 33 -14.89 7.03 -1.64
CA ARG A 33 -15.27 8.45 -1.62
C ARG A 33 -16.65 8.68 -2.22
N TYR A 34 -17.07 7.85 -3.17
CA TYR A 34 -18.30 8.03 -3.92
C TYR A 34 -19.48 7.27 -3.27
N PRO A 35 -20.69 7.84 -3.31
CA PRO A 35 -21.90 7.20 -2.78
C PRO A 35 -22.25 5.90 -3.56
N PRO A 36 -23.07 4.99 -3.01
CA PRO A 36 -23.73 5.01 -1.70
C PRO A 36 -22.77 4.65 -0.56
N PHE A 37 -22.92 5.30 0.60
CA PHE A 37 -22.11 5.04 1.78
C PHE A 37 -22.69 3.90 2.60
N THR A 38 -22.05 2.74 2.54
CA THR A 38 -22.43 1.56 3.34
C THR A 38 -21.54 1.46 4.58
N ASP A 39 -22.03 0.80 5.63
CA ASP A 39 -21.26 0.58 6.87
C ASP A 39 -19.92 -0.11 6.61
N LYS A 40 -19.89 -1.00 5.60
CA LYS A 40 -18.66 -1.65 5.14
C LYS A 40 -17.64 -0.62 4.64
N LYS A 41 -18.04 0.30 3.75
CA LYS A 41 -17.16 1.35 3.22
C LYS A 41 -16.61 2.25 4.34
N PHE A 42 -17.46 2.62 5.31
CA PHE A 42 -17.03 3.39 6.47
C PHE A 42 -16.04 2.65 7.37
N LYS A 43 -16.25 1.35 7.60
CA LYS A 43 -15.33 0.52 8.38
C LYS A 43 -13.96 0.42 7.71
N TYR A 44 -13.91 0.26 6.38
CA TYR A 44 -12.65 0.27 5.62
C TYR A 44 -11.97 1.63 5.66
N LEU A 45 -12.72 2.72 5.45
CA LEU A 45 -12.19 4.07 5.50
C LEU A 45 -11.60 4.38 6.88
N LYS A 46 -12.31 4.01 7.95
CA LYS A 46 -11.84 4.15 9.33
C LYS A 46 -10.58 3.35 9.56
N LEU A 47 -10.51 2.09 9.11
CA LEU A 47 -9.30 1.27 9.24
C LEU A 47 -8.08 1.90 8.56
N LEU A 48 -8.26 2.54 7.40
CA LEU A 48 -7.17 3.13 6.61
C LEU A 48 -6.71 4.50 7.14
N ILE A 49 -7.62 5.31 7.68
CA ILE A 49 -7.34 6.68 8.13
C ILE A 49 -7.04 6.75 9.63
N GLU A 50 -7.64 5.88 10.44
CA GLU A 50 -7.45 5.89 11.89
C GLU A 50 -5.97 5.65 12.24
N ARG A 51 -5.53 6.26 13.35
CA ARG A 51 -4.15 6.17 13.83
C ARG A 51 -3.73 4.70 13.84
N ARG A 52 -2.62 4.39 13.14
CA ARG A 52 -2.10 3.02 13.03
C ARG A 52 -2.05 2.38 14.42
N ARG A 53 -2.88 1.36 14.65
CA ARG A 53 -2.79 0.58 15.88
C ARG A 53 -1.46 -0.16 15.84
N PRO A 54 -0.64 -0.11 16.91
CA PRO A 54 0.53 -0.96 16.97
C PRO A 54 0.07 -2.41 16.79
N LEU A 55 0.78 -3.18 15.97
CA LEU A 55 0.50 -4.60 15.85
C LEU A 55 0.56 -5.19 17.26
N PRO A 56 -0.42 -6.03 17.65
CA PRO A 56 -0.43 -6.61 18.97
C PRO A 56 0.90 -7.30 19.21
N SER A 57 1.61 -6.87 20.26
CA SER A 57 2.92 -7.39 20.68
C SER A 57 2.88 -8.90 21.02
N SER A 58 1.69 -9.51 21.00
CA SER A 58 1.45 -10.91 21.35
C SER A 58 2.07 -11.91 20.38
N PHE A 59 2.34 -11.53 19.13
CA PHE A 59 3.03 -12.41 18.18
C PHE A 59 4.53 -12.10 18.16
N PRO A 60 5.39 -13.05 18.56
CA PRO A 60 6.82 -12.93 18.35
C PRO A 60 7.08 -12.64 16.87
N GLY A 61 7.86 -11.60 16.57
CA GLY A 61 8.16 -11.22 15.18
C GLY A 61 8.78 -12.35 14.34
N TRP A 62 9.36 -13.36 14.99
CA TRP A 62 9.85 -14.58 14.36
C TRP A 62 8.76 -15.43 13.69
N LEU A 63 7.56 -15.53 14.27
CA LEU A 63 6.45 -16.28 13.68
C LEU A 63 5.97 -15.66 12.37
N ILE A 64 5.89 -14.32 12.32
CA ILE A 64 5.56 -13.60 11.09
C ILE A 64 6.60 -13.90 10.01
N ARG A 65 7.89 -13.89 10.36
CA ARG A 65 8.99 -14.21 9.44
C ARG A 65 8.92 -15.65 8.92
N ILE A 66 8.63 -16.63 9.78
CA ILE A 66 8.45 -18.04 9.36
C ILE A 66 7.25 -18.18 8.43
N SER A 67 6.13 -17.54 8.76
CA SER A 67 4.93 -17.58 7.93
C SER A 67 5.22 -17.12 6.51
N PHE A 68 5.95 -16.00 6.34
CA PHE A 68 6.39 -15.53 5.02
C PHE A 68 7.35 -16.49 4.32
N LEU A 69 8.28 -17.11 5.05
CA LEU A 69 9.24 -18.06 4.50
C LEU A 69 8.53 -19.33 3.99
N VAL A 70 7.66 -19.92 4.81
CA VAL A 70 6.87 -21.10 4.46
C VAL A 70 5.94 -20.80 3.29
N ALA A 71 5.25 -19.66 3.29
CA ALA A 71 4.42 -19.24 2.16
C ALA A 71 5.22 -19.09 0.86
N GLY A 72 6.43 -18.50 0.93
CA GLY A 72 7.33 -18.36 -0.22
C GLY A 72 7.84 -19.71 -0.75
N VAL A 73 8.19 -20.66 0.13
CA VAL A 73 8.62 -22.01 -0.27
C VAL A 73 7.47 -22.78 -0.91
N ILE A 74 6.28 -22.74 -0.33
CA ILE A 74 5.08 -23.38 -0.92
C ILE A 74 4.75 -22.75 -2.27
N PHE A 75 4.78 -21.42 -2.37
CA PHE A 75 4.52 -20.72 -3.62
C PHE A 75 5.55 -21.09 -4.71
N GLY A 76 6.83 -21.16 -4.35
CA GLY A 76 7.89 -21.64 -5.23
C GLY A 76 7.69 -23.09 -5.69
N PHE A 77 7.33 -23.99 -4.77
CA PHE A 77 7.06 -25.40 -5.08
C PHE A 77 5.84 -25.58 -6.01
N VAL A 78 4.79 -24.77 -5.82
CA VAL A 78 3.60 -24.75 -6.69
C VAL A 78 3.96 -24.25 -8.09
N LEU A 79 4.75 -23.18 -8.20
CA LEU A 79 5.24 -22.69 -9.49
C LEU A 79 6.12 -23.73 -10.21
N GLN A 80 6.95 -24.45 -9.47
CA GLN A 80 7.78 -25.52 -10.02
C GLN A 80 6.92 -26.70 -10.52
N ARG A 81 5.89 -27.10 -9.76
CA ARG A 81 4.94 -28.14 -10.19
C ARG A 81 4.18 -27.79 -11.47
N HIS A 82 3.73 -26.54 -11.62
CA HIS A 82 3.01 -26.09 -12.82
C HIS A 82 3.92 -25.78 -14.01
N GLY A 83 5.17 -25.36 -13.78
CA GLY A 83 6.15 -25.10 -14.84
C GLY A 83 6.77 -26.36 -15.46
N ILE A 84 6.90 -27.45 -14.71
CA ILE A 84 7.47 -28.72 -15.22
C ILE A 84 6.46 -29.44 -16.14
N SER A 85 5.16 -29.33 -15.86
CA SER A 85 4.12 -29.95 -16.70
C SER A 85 4.08 -29.41 -18.12
N SER A 86 4.38 -28.13 -18.35
CA SER A 86 4.38 -27.55 -19.71
C SER A 86 5.62 -27.91 -20.55
N ILE A 87 6.66 -28.52 -19.95
CA ILE A 87 7.89 -28.93 -20.63
C ILE A 87 7.81 -30.38 -21.12
N ASN A 88 7.03 -31.24 -20.46
CA ASN A 88 6.91 -32.67 -20.78
C ASN A 88 5.90 -33.00 -21.90
N ASP A 89 5.14 -32.02 -22.40
CA ASP A 89 4.17 -32.19 -23.49
C ASP A 89 4.74 -31.81 -24.88
N GLY A 90 6.07 -31.64 -25.00
CA GLY A 90 6.74 -31.43 -26.30
C GLY A 90 6.75 -32.73 -27.12
N PRO A 91 6.45 -32.69 -28.44
CA PRO A 91 6.34 -33.90 -29.26
C PRO A 91 7.69 -34.65 -29.35
N PRO A 92 7.65 -35.99 -29.53
CA PRO A 92 8.83 -36.86 -29.51
C PRO A 92 9.87 -36.52 -30.59
#